data_AF-A0A5C7PZN9-F1
#
_entry.id   AF-A0A5C7PZN9-F1
#
_cell.length_a   1.000
_cell.length_b   1.000
_cell.length_c   1.000
_cell.angle_alpha   90.00
_cell.angle_beta   90.00
_cell.angle_gamma   90.00
#
_symmetry.space_group_name_H-M   'P 1'
#
loop_
_entity.id
_entity.type
_entity.pdbx_description
1 polymer ?
#
loop_
_entity_poly.entity_id
_entity_poly.type
_entity_poly.pdbx_seq_one_letter_code
_entity_poly.pdbx_strand_id
1 'polypeptide(L)'
;MRWGEDIGLIDSGQQIQGETELLGLSVSEIENFGPNPGLEGKGGGVADQSGRAILAQRDSGMLELAPVFDRLRSWKLRCYRKVWSRIKQAWTGERWIRITDDPRSPQFIGINQYTMDPQTMQISGRNVIAEIDVDIILDEEPDTITMNEELMQTFAQLGEAAAGPLGKILIELSNTPQKERLLKMLDQATAPAPEVAQMQA
;
A
#
# COMPACT_ATOMS: atom_id res chain seq x y z
N MET A 1 24.63 -11.28 61.82
CA MET A 1 24.84 -10.32 60.73
C MET A 1 26.16 -9.60 60.97
N ARG A 2 27.11 -9.81 60.06
CA ARG A 2 28.42 -9.13 60.09
C ARG A 2 28.42 -8.01 59.04
N TRP A 3 28.90 -6.83 59.43
CA TRP A 3 29.03 -5.67 58.53
C TRP A 3 30.04 -6.00 57.43
N GLY A 4 29.64 -5.86 56.17
CA GLY A 4 30.44 -6.25 54.99
C GLY A 4 30.12 -7.62 54.36
N GLU A 5 29.41 -8.52 55.06
CA GLU A 5 28.92 -9.80 54.50
C GLU A 5 27.40 -9.79 54.28
N ASP A 6 26.60 -9.33 55.26
CA ASP A 6 25.13 -9.35 55.19
C ASP A 6 24.49 -7.98 54.89
N ILE A 7 25.21 -6.89 55.10
CA ILE A 7 24.75 -5.51 54.89
C ILE A 7 25.96 -4.61 54.53
N GLY A 8 25.84 -3.90 53.41
CA GLY A 8 26.86 -3.04 52.82
C GLY A 8 26.36 -2.36 51.54
N LEU A 9 27.13 -1.39 51.02
CA LEU A 9 26.86 -0.78 49.71
C LEU A 9 27.02 -1.86 48.63
N ILE A 10 25.94 -2.15 47.91
CA ILE A 10 25.97 -3.08 46.78
C ILE A 10 26.75 -2.39 45.66
N ASP A 11 27.92 -2.94 45.30
CA ASP A 11 28.68 -2.47 44.15
C ASP A 11 27.98 -2.94 42.87
N SER A 12 27.13 -2.07 42.35
CA SER A 12 26.40 -2.27 41.09
C SER A 12 27.25 -1.93 39.87
N GLY A 13 28.54 -1.59 40.02
CA GLY A 13 29.40 -1.16 38.91
C GLY A 13 29.49 -2.16 37.76
N GLN A 14 29.60 -3.46 38.07
CA GLN A 14 29.60 -4.51 37.04
C GLN A 14 28.25 -4.68 36.35
N GLN A 15 27.15 -4.51 37.10
CA GLN A 15 25.80 -4.61 36.56
C GLN A 15 25.50 -3.42 35.64
N ILE A 16 25.92 -2.22 36.03
CA ILE A 16 25.82 -1.00 35.22
C ILE A 16 26.71 -1.10 33.97
N GLN A 17 27.91 -1.68 34.07
CA GLN A 17 28.75 -1.93 32.89
C GLN A 17 28.07 -2.91 31.91
N GLY A 18 27.52 -4.03 32.40
CA GLY A 18 26.79 -4.98 31.56
C GLY A 18 25.55 -4.36 30.91
N GLU A 19 24.80 -3.54 31.65
CA GLU A 19 23.66 -2.80 31.09
C GLU A 19 24.09 -1.75 30.05
N THR A 20 25.26 -1.12 30.24
CA THR A 20 25.82 -0.15 29.28
C THR A 20 26.27 -0.84 27.98
N GLU A 21 26.86 -2.03 28.07
CA GLU A 21 27.22 -2.84 26.90
C GLU A 21 25.98 -3.30 26.13
N LEU A 22 24.94 -3.73 26.85
CA LEU A 22 23.67 -4.13 26.25
C LEU A 22 22.98 -2.94 25.56
N LEU A 23 22.97 -1.77 26.21
CA LEU A 23 22.46 -0.52 25.61
C LEU A 23 23.26 -0.12 24.37
N GLY A 24 24.59 -0.25 24.39
CA GLY A 24 25.44 0.01 23.23
C GLY A 24 25.09 -0.90 22.04
N LEU A 25 24.89 -2.20 22.30
CA LEU A 25 24.41 -3.16 21.31
C LEU A 25 23.02 -2.77 20.77
N SER A 26 22.06 -2.47 21.64
CA SER A 26 20.70 -2.06 21.22
C SER A 26 20.69 -0.76 20.43
N VAL A 27 21.54 0.22 20.78
CA VAL A 27 21.69 1.46 20.00
C VAL A 27 22.26 1.15 18.62
N SER A 28 23.27 0.27 18.52
CA SER A 28 23.83 -0.14 17.23
C SER A 28 22.82 -0.91 16.35
N GLU A 29 21.97 -1.75 16.97
CA GLU A 29 20.87 -2.40 16.26
C GLU A 29 19.85 -1.36 15.78
N ILE A 30 19.44 -0.41 16.62
CA ILE A 30 18.51 0.66 16.26
C ILE A 30 19.08 1.55 15.14
N GLU A 31 20.37 1.87 15.14
CA GLU A 31 21.01 2.60 14.05
C GLU A 31 21.00 1.81 12.74
N ASN A 32 21.15 0.49 12.82
CA ASN A 32 21.02 -0.40 11.66
C ASN A 32 19.56 -0.55 11.17
N PHE A 33 18.59 -0.41 12.08
CA PHE A 33 17.16 -0.33 11.76
C PHE A 33 16.72 1.09 11.33
N GLY A 34 17.52 2.11 11.62
CA GLY A 34 17.31 3.50 11.26
C GLY A 34 17.78 3.82 9.84
N PRO A 35 17.46 5.02 9.31
CA PRO A 35 17.99 5.47 8.03
C PRO A 35 19.52 5.45 8.09
N ASN A 36 20.12 4.59 7.26
CA ASN A 36 21.55 4.31 7.29
C ASN A 36 22.38 5.62 7.26
N PRO A 37 23.38 5.80 8.15
CA PRO A 37 24.22 7.02 8.21
C PRO A 37 24.93 7.39 6.91
N GLY A 38 24.97 6.49 5.92
CA GLY A 38 25.38 6.79 4.54
C GLY A 38 24.48 7.80 3.82
N LEU A 39 23.31 8.14 4.36
CA LEU A 39 22.45 9.22 3.85
C LEU A 39 22.93 10.61 4.25
N GLU A 40 23.72 10.74 5.32
CA GLU A 40 24.23 12.04 5.78
C GLU A 40 25.64 12.26 5.23
N GLY A 41 25.68 12.75 3.98
CA GLY A 41 26.88 12.91 3.15
C GLY A 41 28.05 13.65 3.82
N LYS A 42 28.87 12.89 4.55
CA LYS A 42 30.21 13.31 5.00
C LYS A 42 31.23 12.24 4.66
N GLY A 43 31.89 12.45 3.53
CA GLY A 43 33.09 11.72 3.15
C GLY A 43 33.24 11.65 1.64
N GLY A 44 33.87 12.67 1.06
CA GLY A 44 34.16 12.75 -0.38
C GLY A 44 34.83 11.47 -0.88
N GLY A 45 34.26 10.88 -1.93
CA GLY A 45 34.79 9.67 -2.58
C GLY A 45 33.76 8.62 -2.97
N VAL A 46 32.47 8.81 -2.66
CA VAL A 46 31.41 7.83 -2.92
C VAL A 46 30.33 8.41 -3.83
N ALA A 47 30.72 8.85 -5.03
CA ALA A 47 29.77 9.32 -6.06
C ALA A 47 29.02 8.16 -6.76
N ASP A 48 29.30 6.91 -6.38
CA ASP A 48 28.76 5.68 -6.98
C ASP A 48 28.15 4.70 -5.96
N GLN A 49 27.91 5.08 -4.70
CA GLN A 49 26.92 4.38 -3.86
C GLN A 49 25.54 4.75 -4.38
N SER A 50 25.23 4.04 -5.46
CA SER A 50 24.14 4.20 -6.39
C SER A 50 22.80 4.47 -5.72
N GLY A 51 21.98 5.32 -6.34
CA GLY A 51 20.54 5.38 -6.03
C GLY A 51 19.87 4.00 -6.05
N ARG A 52 20.44 3.01 -6.77
CA ARG A 52 20.04 1.60 -6.70
C ARG A 52 20.33 0.92 -5.36
N ALA A 53 21.43 1.25 -4.68
CA ALA A 53 21.72 0.75 -3.34
C ALA A 53 20.81 1.40 -2.29
N ILE A 54 20.48 2.69 -2.44
CA ILE A 54 19.52 3.39 -1.57
C ILE A 54 18.08 2.86 -1.78
N LEU A 55 17.70 2.55 -3.03
CA LEU A 55 16.44 1.87 -3.35
C LEU A 55 16.42 0.44 -2.79
N ALA A 56 17.47 -0.36 -3.04
CA ALA A 56 17.57 -1.72 -2.52
C ALA A 56 17.54 -1.77 -0.98
N GLN A 57 18.08 -0.76 -0.31
CA GLN A 57 18.05 -0.66 1.14
C GLN A 57 16.68 -0.23 1.68
N ARG A 58 15.95 0.64 0.97
CA ARG A 58 14.53 0.94 1.25
C ARG A 58 13.65 -0.29 1.03
N ASP A 59 13.88 -1.03 -0.05
CA ASP A 59 13.18 -2.27 -0.36
C ASP A 59 13.46 -3.36 0.69
N SER A 60 14.71 -3.44 1.18
CA SER A 60 15.09 -4.35 2.26
C SER A 60 14.41 -3.99 3.58
N GLY A 61 14.29 -2.69 3.92
CA GLY A 61 13.55 -2.23 5.10
C GLY A 61 12.04 -2.49 5.00
N MET A 62 11.48 -2.40 3.79
CA MET A 62 10.09 -2.77 3.50
C MET A 62 9.85 -4.28 3.64
N LEU A 63 10.83 -5.10 3.24
CA LEU A 63 10.78 -6.57 3.32
C LEU A 63 10.68 -7.08 4.77
N GLU A 64 11.36 -6.43 5.71
CA GLU A 64 11.27 -6.73 7.14
C GLU A 64 9.91 -6.34 7.75
N LEU A 65 9.23 -5.35 7.17
CA LEU A 65 7.87 -4.94 7.58
C LEU A 65 6.76 -5.74 6.88
N ALA A 66 7.07 -6.45 5.80
CA ALA A 66 6.12 -7.31 5.08
C ALA A 66 5.30 -8.25 6.00
N PRO A 67 5.90 -8.99 6.97
CA PRO A 67 5.11 -9.83 7.88
C PRO A 67 4.16 -9.03 8.79
N VAL A 68 4.47 -7.76 9.10
CA VAL A 68 3.58 -6.89 9.89
C VAL A 68 2.38 -6.47 9.05
N PHE A 69 2.61 -6.06 7.80
CA PHE A 69 1.53 -5.70 6.87
C PHE A 69 0.65 -6.91 6.52
N ASP A 70 1.22 -8.10 6.33
CA ASP A 70 0.45 -9.33 6.12
C ASP A 70 -0.43 -9.68 7.32
N ARG A 71 0.08 -9.50 8.54
CA ARG A 71 -0.70 -9.69 9.77
C ARG A 71 -1.83 -8.67 9.87
N LEU A 72 -1.56 -7.41 9.51
CA LEU A 72 -2.55 -6.34 9.50
C LEU A 72 -3.65 -6.63 8.46
N ARG A 73 -3.27 -7.02 7.24
CA ARG A 73 -4.17 -7.43 6.15
C ARG A 73 -5.06 -8.59 6.59
N SER A 74 -4.45 -9.63 7.17
CA SER A 74 -5.16 -10.78 7.72
C SER A 74 -6.11 -10.40 8.85
N TRP A 75 -5.73 -9.45 9.71
CA TRP A 75 -6.58 -8.95 10.78
C TRP A 75 -7.78 -8.16 10.23
N LYS A 76 -7.55 -7.24 9.27
CA LYS A 76 -8.62 -6.51 8.58
C LYS A 76 -9.63 -7.47 7.95
N LEU A 77 -9.15 -8.47 7.21
CA LEU A 77 -10.00 -9.48 6.59
C LEU A 77 -10.83 -10.28 7.62
N ARG A 78 -10.24 -10.63 8.77
CA ARG A 78 -11.00 -11.26 9.88
C ARG A 78 -12.07 -10.33 10.43
N CYS A 79 -11.78 -9.05 10.63
CA CYS A 79 -12.76 -8.07 11.09
C CYS A 79 -13.94 -7.97 10.12
N TYR A 80 -13.70 -7.82 8.81
CA TYR A 80 -14.77 -7.75 7.81
C TYR A 80 -15.61 -9.03 7.75
N ARG A 81 -14.99 -10.22 7.83
CA ARG A 81 -15.74 -11.50 7.92
C ARG A 81 -16.63 -11.58 9.16
N LYS A 82 -16.18 -11.05 10.30
CA LYS A 82 -17.00 -10.97 11.52
C LYS A 82 -18.14 -9.98 11.37
N VAL A 83 -17.90 -8.81 10.77
CA VAL A 83 -18.96 -7.84 10.44
C VAL A 83 -20.01 -8.49 9.53
N TRP A 84 -19.59 -9.18 8.47
CA TRP A 84 -20.52 -9.92 7.60
C TRP A 84 -21.34 -10.96 8.35
N SER A 85 -20.70 -11.74 9.23
CA SER A 85 -21.41 -12.72 10.07
C SER A 85 -22.46 -12.07 10.97
N ARG A 86 -22.22 -10.84 11.45
CA ARG A 86 -23.20 -10.07 12.23
C ARG A 86 -24.32 -9.52 11.36
N ILE A 87 -24.02 -9.06 10.14
CA ILE A 87 -25.03 -8.65 9.17
C ILE A 87 -26.00 -9.81 8.90
N LYS A 88 -25.50 -11.02 8.62
CA LYS A 88 -26.34 -12.21 8.41
C LYS A 88 -27.26 -12.54 9.60
N GLN A 89 -26.80 -12.32 10.83
CA GLN A 89 -27.58 -12.59 12.03
C GLN A 89 -28.60 -11.48 12.34
N ALA A 90 -28.25 -10.22 12.09
CA ALA A 90 -29.03 -9.07 12.52
C ALA A 90 -30.02 -8.57 11.44
N TRP A 91 -29.72 -8.79 10.16
CA TRP A 91 -30.54 -8.27 9.06
C TRP A 91 -31.54 -9.32 8.59
N THR A 92 -32.69 -9.37 9.27
CA THR A 92 -33.77 -10.33 8.99
C THR A 92 -34.93 -9.75 8.18
N GLY A 93 -35.09 -8.42 8.18
CA GLY A 93 -36.15 -7.72 7.43
C GLY A 93 -35.71 -7.25 6.04
N GLU A 94 -36.68 -6.81 5.24
CA GLU A 94 -36.44 -6.20 3.93
C GLU A 94 -35.65 -4.90 4.06
N ARG A 95 -34.60 -4.74 3.24
CA ARG A 95 -33.73 -3.55 3.22
C ARG A 95 -33.28 -3.22 1.81
N TRP A 96 -32.84 -1.97 1.62
CA TRP A 96 -32.29 -1.46 0.37
C TRP A 96 -30.85 -1.01 0.57
N ILE A 97 -29.94 -1.55 -0.24
CA ILE A 97 -28.51 -1.18 -0.24
C ILE A 97 -28.23 -0.33 -1.48
N ARG A 98 -27.50 0.76 -1.30
CA ARG A 98 -27.05 1.61 -2.41
C ARG A 98 -25.73 1.11 -2.99
N ILE A 99 -25.63 1.03 -4.32
CA ILE A 99 -24.41 0.77 -5.07
C ILE A 99 -23.87 2.13 -5.56
N THR A 100 -22.60 2.42 -5.27
CA THR A 100 -21.99 3.73 -5.53
C THR A 100 -20.95 3.70 -6.67
N ASP A 101 -20.39 2.52 -6.98
CA ASP A 101 -19.18 2.45 -7.83
C ASP A 101 -19.45 2.43 -9.34
N ASP A 102 -20.51 1.76 -9.81
CA ASP A 102 -20.80 1.63 -11.24
C ASP A 102 -22.05 2.45 -11.67
N PRO A 103 -21.89 3.51 -12.50
CA PRO A 103 -23.00 4.30 -13.00
C PRO A 103 -23.94 3.55 -13.98
N ARG A 104 -23.52 2.38 -14.52
CA ARG A 104 -24.37 1.51 -15.35
C ARG A 104 -25.13 0.47 -14.55
N SER A 105 -24.78 0.29 -13.27
CA SER A 105 -25.46 -0.65 -12.37
C SER A 105 -26.71 -0.03 -11.73
N PRO A 106 -27.72 -0.83 -11.36
CA PRO A 106 -28.86 -0.32 -10.59
C PRO A 106 -28.35 0.26 -9.26
N GLN A 107 -28.70 1.51 -8.99
CA GLN A 107 -28.19 2.25 -7.82
C GLN A 107 -28.68 1.67 -6.48
N PHE A 108 -29.76 0.89 -6.48
CA PHE A 108 -30.31 0.27 -5.28
C PHE A 108 -30.64 -1.19 -5.51
N ILE A 109 -30.26 -2.04 -4.57
CA ILE A 109 -30.62 -3.46 -4.54
C ILE A 109 -31.43 -3.79 -3.29
N GLY A 110 -32.57 -4.45 -3.51
CA GLY A 110 -33.42 -4.97 -2.43
C GLY A 110 -32.90 -6.31 -1.93
N ILE A 111 -32.81 -6.45 -0.60
CA ILE A 111 -32.43 -7.68 0.10
C ILE A 111 -33.55 -8.14 1.03
N ASN A 112 -33.63 -9.46 1.28
CA ASN A 112 -34.67 -10.12 2.08
C ASN A 112 -36.10 -9.81 1.59
N GLN A 113 -36.32 -9.89 0.27
CA GLN A 113 -37.64 -9.71 -0.31
C GLN A 113 -38.38 -11.03 -0.37
N TYR A 114 -39.57 -11.11 0.20
CA TYR A 114 -40.40 -12.31 0.13
C TYR A 114 -41.62 -12.01 -0.74
N THR A 115 -41.71 -12.68 -1.88
CA THR A 115 -42.83 -12.53 -2.81
C THR A 115 -43.62 -13.83 -2.87
N MET A 116 -44.93 -13.71 -2.71
CA MET A 116 -45.87 -14.82 -2.91
C MET A 116 -46.18 -14.92 -4.40
N ASP A 117 -45.88 -16.07 -5.01
CA ASP A 117 -46.26 -16.33 -6.39
C ASP A 117 -47.79 -16.49 -6.48
N PRO A 118 -48.49 -15.64 -7.27
CA PRO A 118 -49.95 -15.64 -7.34
C PRO A 118 -50.57 -16.94 -7.86
N GLN A 119 -49.81 -17.78 -8.58
CA GLN A 119 -50.34 -19.00 -9.19
C GLN A 119 -50.09 -20.26 -8.35
N THR A 120 -48.93 -20.34 -7.70
CA THR A 120 -48.51 -21.51 -6.92
C THR A 120 -48.75 -21.34 -5.42
N MET A 121 -49.11 -20.14 -4.97
CA MET A 121 -49.21 -19.74 -3.55
C MET A 121 -47.94 -20.03 -2.74
N GLN A 122 -46.80 -20.21 -3.41
CA GLN A 122 -45.52 -20.48 -2.78
C GLN A 122 -44.81 -19.16 -2.45
N ILE A 123 -44.25 -19.06 -1.25
CA ILE A 123 -43.42 -17.93 -0.84
C ILE A 123 -42.01 -18.15 -1.38
N SER A 124 -41.56 -17.24 -2.25
CA SER A 124 -40.20 -17.23 -2.78
C SER A 124 -39.40 -16.09 -2.15
N GLY A 125 -38.24 -16.41 -1.60
CA GLY A 125 -37.28 -15.42 -1.10
C GLY A 125 -36.37 -14.95 -2.23
N ARG A 126 -36.27 -13.64 -2.43
CA ARG A 126 -35.33 -12.99 -3.33
C ARG A 126 -34.25 -12.29 -2.49
N ASN A 127 -32.99 -12.58 -2.79
CA ASN A 127 -31.80 -11.99 -2.15
C ASN A 127 -31.80 -12.09 -0.61
N VAL A 128 -31.97 -13.31 -0.08
CA VAL A 128 -31.96 -13.55 1.37
C VAL A 128 -30.53 -13.48 1.91
N ILE A 129 -30.23 -12.46 2.72
CA ILE A 129 -28.87 -12.16 3.20
C ILE A 129 -28.25 -13.30 4.02
N ALA A 130 -29.07 -14.11 4.68
CA ALA A 130 -28.62 -15.25 5.48
C ALA A 130 -28.00 -16.37 4.62
N GLU A 131 -28.44 -16.49 3.36
CA GLU A 131 -28.02 -17.53 2.42
C GLU A 131 -26.94 -17.02 1.45
N ILE A 132 -26.75 -15.70 1.35
CA ILE A 132 -25.75 -15.09 0.47
C ILE A 132 -24.34 -15.32 1.05
N ASP A 133 -23.45 -15.82 0.18
CA ASP A 133 -22.01 -15.84 0.43
C ASP A 133 -21.33 -14.66 -0.29
N VAL A 134 -20.38 -14.03 0.37
CA VAL A 134 -19.66 -12.86 -0.17
C VAL A 134 -18.17 -13.10 -0.10
N ASP A 135 -17.49 -12.79 -1.19
CA ASP A 135 -16.04 -12.69 -1.20
C ASP A 135 -15.62 -11.26 -0.82
N ILE A 136 -14.66 -11.15 0.08
CA ILE A 136 -14.18 -9.86 0.61
C ILE A 136 -12.76 -9.67 0.10
N ILE A 137 -12.64 -8.86 -0.93
CA ILE A 137 -11.36 -8.45 -1.51
C ILE A 137 -10.93 -7.15 -0.84
N LEU A 138 -9.69 -7.12 -0.37
CA LEU A 138 -9.08 -5.91 0.14
C LEU A 138 -8.12 -5.38 -0.91
N ASP A 139 -8.49 -4.27 -1.53
CA ASP A 139 -7.61 -3.53 -2.43
C ASP A 139 -6.77 -2.56 -1.60
N GLU A 140 -5.46 -2.81 -1.56
CA GLU A 140 -4.50 -1.91 -0.92
C GLU A 140 -3.67 -1.30 -2.05
N GLU A 141 -4.05 -0.10 -2.48
CA GLU A 141 -3.26 0.65 -3.45
C GLU A 141 -1.86 0.91 -2.85
N PRO A 142 -0.77 0.55 -3.55
CA PRO A 142 0.57 0.83 -3.07
C PRO A 142 0.79 2.35 -2.98
N ASP A 143 1.64 2.77 -2.03
CA ASP A 143 1.98 4.17 -1.81
C ASP A 143 2.44 4.81 -3.13
N THR A 144 1.61 5.69 -3.68
CA THR A 144 1.85 6.32 -4.98
C THR A 144 3.10 7.21 -4.98
N ILE A 145 3.63 7.56 -3.80
CA ILE A 145 4.78 8.45 -3.64
C ILE A 145 6.07 7.77 -4.12
N THR A 146 6.34 6.54 -3.70
CA THR A 146 7.58 5.81 -4.06
C THR A 146 7.57 5.38 -5.52
N MET A 147 6.44 4.90 -6.02
CA MET A 147 6.32 4.50 -7.43
C MET A 147 6.44 5.70 -8.39
N ASN A 148 5.94 6.87 -8.00
CA ASN A 148 6.12 8.09 -8.79
C ASN A 148 7.59 8.56 -8.80
N GLU A 149 8.34 8.36 -7.72
CA GLU A 149 9.78 8.64 -7.69
C GLU A 149 10.57 7.71 -8.63
N GLU A 150 10.27 6.41 -8.67
CA GLU A 150 10.89 5.46 -9.60
C GLU A 150 10.55 5.79 -11.05
N LEU A 151 9.28 6.09 -11.34
CA LEU A 151 8.86 6.51 -12.66
C LEU A 151 9.56 7.81 -13.05
N MET A 152 9.64 8.80 -12.16
CA MET A 152 10.36 10.05 -12.44
C MET A 152 11.86 9.82 -12.70
N GLN A 153 12.51 8.89 -12.00
CA GLN A 153 13.90 8.53 -12.26
C GLN A 153 14.09 7.79 -13.59
N THR A 154 13.20 6.85 -13.94
CA THR A 154 13.23 6.18 -15.25
C THR A 154 12.92 7.14 -16.40
N PHE A 155 12.00 8.10 -16.18
CA PHE A 155 11.72 9.19 -17.11
C PHE A 155 12.93 10.13 -17.29
N ALA A 156 13.60 10.49 -16.20
CA ALA A 156 14.81 11.33 -16.25
C ALA A 156 15.98 10.63 -16.97
N GLN A 157 16.11 9.30 -16.81
CA GLN A 157 17.11 8.50 -17.52
C GLN A 157 16.80 8.33 -19.01
N LEU A 158 15.52 8.31 -19.41
CA LEU A 158 15.12 8.22 -20.81
C LEU A 158 15.34 9.54 -21.58
N GLY A 159 15.43 10.68 -20.90
CA GLY A 159 15.72 11.98 -21.52
C GLY A 159 14.73 12.33 -22.66
N GLU A 160 15.23 12.78 -23.82
CA GLU A 160 14.39 13.10 -24.99
C GLU A 160 13.60 11.91 -25.56
N ALA A 161 14.01 10.66 -25.27
CA ALA A 161 13.27 9.46 -25.72
C ALA A 161 11.99 9.20 -24.90
N ALA A 162 11.81 9.89 -23.76
CA ALA A 162 10.57 9.88 -22.98
C ALA A 162 9.39 10.51 -23.72
N ALA A 163 9.66 11.43 -24.67
CA ALA A 163 8.63 12.04 -25.52
C ALA A 163 8.24 11.14 -26.71
N GLY A 164 8.88 9.97 -26.86
CA GLY A 164 8.60 9.01 -27.93
C GLY A 164 7.63 7.89 -27.54
N PRO A 165 7.43 6.89 -28.42
CA PRO A 165 6.56 5.74 -28.17
C PRO A 165 6.96 4.92 -26.94
N LEU A 166 8.23 4.96 -26.54
CA LEU A 166 8.73 4.29 -25.33
C LEU A 166 8.19 4.94 -24.05
N GLY A 167 8.02 6.26 -24.00
CA GLY A 167 7.38 6.94 -22.87
C GLY A 167 5.91 6.59 -22.73
N LYS A 168 5.21 6.42 -23.85
CA LYS A 168 3.80 5.99 -23.87
C LYS A 168 3.62 4.58 -23.30
N ILE A 169 4.47 3.66 -23.74
CA ILE A 169 4.50 2.28 -23.25
C ILE A 169 4.86 2.24 -21.76
N LEU A 170 5.80 3.06 -21.30
CA LEU A 170 6.14 3.16 -19.87
C LEU A 170 4.99 3.69 -19.01
N ILE A 171 4.25 4.71 -19.49
CA ILE A 171 3.07 5.23 -18.77
C ILE A 171 1.96 4.18 -18.71
N GLU A 172 1.72 3.45 -19.81
CA GLU A 172 0.71 2.38 -19.84
C GLU A 172 1.05 1.22 -18.92
N LEU A 173 2.33 0.84 -18.85
CA LEU A 173 2.84 -0.21 -17.97
C LEU A 173 2.91 0.22 -16.50
N SER A 174 3.04 1.51 -16.22
CA SER A 174 3.05 2.04 -14.85
C SER A 174 1.68 1.94 -14.18
N ASN A 175 1.59 1.87 -12.85
CA ASN A 175 0.31 1.87 -12.13
C ASN A 175 -0.14 3.27 -11.63
N THR A 176 0.12 4.34 -12.39
CA THR A 176 -0.20 5.70 -11.89
C THR A 176 -1.71 5.95 -11.83
N PRO A 177 -2.25 6.63 -10.80
CA PRO A 177 -3.68 6.95 -10.69
C PRO A 177 -4.21 7.82 -11.85
N GLN A 178 -3.35 8.60 -12.50
CA GLN A 178 -3.74 9.51 -13.59
C GLN A 178 -3.21 9.10 -14.97
N LYS A 179 -3.19 7.79 -15.30
CA LYS A 179 -2.78 7.25 -16.61
C LYS A 179 -3.37 8.03 -17.79
N GLU A 180 -4.69 8.26 -17.79
CA GLU A 180 -5.37 8.96 -18.88
C GLU A 180 -4.92 10.42 -19.05
N ARG A 181 -4.57 11.08 -17.94
CA ARG A 181 -4.10 12.48 -17.98
C ARG A 181 -2.67 12.56 -18.50
N LEU A 182 -1.81 11.64 -18.07
CA LEU A 182 -0.41 11.58 -18.49
C LEU A 182 -0.28 11.23 -19.98
N LEU A 183 -1.11 10.29 -20.47
CA LEU A 183 -1.18 9.98 -21.91
C LEU A 183 -1.63 11.17 -22.74
N LYS A 184 -2.64 11.93 -22.26
CA LYS A 184 -3.08 13.17 -22.94
C LYS A 184 -2.00 14.24 -22.97
N MET A 185 -1.22 14.39 -21.90
CA MET A 185 -0.11 15.35 -21.86
C MET A 185 1.05 14.93 -22.77
N LEU A 186 1.35 13.62 -22.86
CA LEU A 186 2.36 13.10 -23.77
C LEU A 186 1.93 13.24 -25.23
N ASP A 187 0.69 12.91 -25.58
CA ASP A 187 0.17 13.06 -26.93
C ASP A 187 0.15 14.56 -27.36
N GLN A 188 -0.07 15.49 -26.42
CA GLN A 188 0.05 16.93 -26.65
C GLN A 188 1.50 17.41 -26.80
N ALA A 189 2.47 16.78 -26.11
CA ALA A 189 3.89 17.08 -26.23
C ALA A 189 4.56 16.43 -27.46
N THR A 190 4.03 15.30 -27.93
CA THR A 190 4.51 14.53 -29.10
C THR A 190 3.84 15.01 -30.39
N ALA A 191 2.74 15.76 -30.30
CA ALA A 191 2.15 16.42 -31.45
C ALA A 191 3.17 17.42 -32.02
N PRO A 192 3.61 17.27 -33.28
CA PRO A 192 4.55 18.22 -33.89
C PRO A 192 3.92 19.61 -33.92
N ALA A 193 4.71 20.62 -33.60
CA ALA A 193 4.33 22.02 -33.71
C ALA A 193 3.64 22.30 -35.07
N PRO A 194 2.51 23.04 -35.11
CA PRO A 194 1.66 23.20 -36.29
C PRO A 194 2.26 24.08 -37.40
N GLU A 195 3.59 24.18 -37.52
CA GLU A 195 4.26 25.01 -38.54
C GLU A 195 5.05 24.23 -39.60
N VAL A 196 5.28 22.91 -39.44
CA VAL A 196 6.08 22.13 -40.44
C VAL A 196 5.23 21.41 -41.49
N ALA A 197 3.90 21.42 -41.36
CA ALA A 197 2.99 20.79 -42.34
C ALA A 197 2.64 21.66 -43.55
N GLN A 198 3.12 22.91 -43.62
CA GLN A 198 2.81 23.83 -44.73
C GLN A 198 3.97 24.07 -45.71
N MET A 199 5.14 23.43 -45.53
CA MET A 199 6.26 23.53 -46.49
C MET A 199 6.37 22.34 -47.47
N GLN A 200 5.45 21.38 -47.43
CA GLN A 200 5.40 20.27 -48.40
C GLN A 200 3.99 20.13 -48.98
N ALA A 201 3.56 21.14 -49.73
CA ALA A 201 2.50 21.06 -50.73
C ALA A 201 3.05 21.59 -52.06
#